data_AF-A0A9D2RC05-F1
#
_entry.id   AF-A0A9D2RC05-F1
#
_cell.length_a   1.000
_cell.length_b   1.000
_cell.length_c   1.000
_cell.angle_alpha   90.00
_cell.angle_beta   90.00
_cell.angle_gamma   90.00
#
_symmetry.space_group_name_H-M   'P 1'
#
loop_
_entity.id
_entity.type
_entity.pdbx_description
1 polymer ?
#
loop_
_entity_poly.entity_id
_entity_poly.type
_entity_poly.pdbx_seq_one_letter_code
_entity_poly.pdbx_strand_id
1 'polypeptide(L)'
;MSKLIKYEIRKQRASRMVIFVALAAALIMFWGGLLFENDMMMAISIMAMTFGAFLVLFYTGIESILVLNRDLRTKQSYMLWMLPKSSWEILGAKFISAILQMLIVFGVCGLAVGVSTALAVWKVAGFEKLAMAVKEFSWLFVEGGLKWTDLVLLALVLFLCWSLVIMVGFLAVIISRTLLVKSRFAGFLAVVLFFIINIVIEQLYAAINRFPGLDSLSGIGVTGWSIVDTIYYIIVAAVVFGLSGLLAEKKLSV
;
A
#
# COMPACT_ATOMS: atom_id res chain seq x y z
N MET A 1 1.55 21.45 -7.85
CA MET A 1 1.20 20.09 -7.37
C MET A 1 0.28 19.27 -8.28
N SER A 2 -1.01 19.57 -8.46
CA SER A 2 -1.96 18.68 -9.19
C SER A 2 -1.51 18.24 -10.60
N LYS A 3 -0.88 19.14 -11.38
CA LYS A 3 -0.34 18.81 -12.71
C LYS A 3 0.80 17.77 -12.65
N LEU A 4 1.65 17.82 -11.62
CA LEU A 4 2.74 16.85 -11.39
C LEU A 4 2.17 15.48 -10.98
N ILE A 5 1.15 15.47 -10.11
CA ILE A 5 0.46 14.24 -9.71
C ILE A 5 -0.17 13.56 -10.95
N LYS A 6 -0.87 14.33 -11.80
CA LYS A 6 -1.44 13.80 -13.06
C LYS A 6 -0.36 13.23 -13.99
N TYR A 7 0.81 13.86 -14.04
CA TYR A 7 1.93 13.39 -14.84
C TYR A 7 2.43 12.03 -14.34
N GLU A 8 2.63 11.86 -13.03
CA GLU A 8 3.10 10.59 -12.47
C GLU A 8 2.07 9.47 -12.56
N ILE A 9 0.79 9.80 -12.46
CA ILE A 9 -0.27 8.84 -12.74
C ILE A 9 -0.24 8.37 -14.19
N ARG A 10 0.03 9.27 -15.14
CA ARG A 10 0.15 8.91 -16.56
C ARG A 10 1.39 8.07 -16.83
N LYS A 11 2.50 8.37 -16.16
CA LYS A 11 3.76 7.63 -16.31
C LYS A 11 3.65 6.17 -15.89
N GLN A 12 2.89 5.89 -14.83
CA GLN A 12 2.65 4.53 -14.35
C GLN A 12 1.42 3.86 -15.03
N ARG A 13 0.81 4.47 -16.04
CA ARG A 13 -0.43 3.93 -16.65
C ARG A 13 -0.22 2.56 -17.29
N ALA A 14 0.92 2.31 -17.92
CA ALA A 14 1.17 1.08 -18.66
C ALA A 14 1.19 -0.15 -17.74
N SER A 15 1.90 -0.08 -16.62
CA SER A 15 1.92 -1.16 -15.63
C SER A 15 0.56 -1.37 -14.97
N ARG A 16 -0.18 -0.28 -14.70
CA ARG A 16 -1.54 -0.36 -14.15
C ARG A 16 -2.50 -1.02 -15.14
N MET A 17 -2.34 -0.77 -16.44
CA MET A 17 -3.13 -1.44 -17.48
C MET A 17 -2.90 -2.95 -17.48
N VAL A 18 -1.67 -3.42 -17.30
CA VAL A 18 -1.37 -4.86 -17.19
C VAL A 18 -2.10 -5.50 -16.00
N ILE A 19 -2.09 -4.84 -14.84
CA ILE A 19 -2.81 -5.31 -13.64
C ILE A 19 -4.32 -5.39 -13.90
N PHE A 20 -4.90 -4.36 -14.51
CA PHE A 20 -6.33 -4.35 -14.83
C PHE A 20 -6.71 -5.40 -15.89
N VAL A 21 -5.86 -5.66 -16.86
CA VAL A 21 -6.07 -6.74 -17.84
C VAL A 21 -6.03 -8.11 -17.17
N ALA A 22 -5.09 -8.35 -16.26
CA ALA A 22 -5.03 -9.59 -15.50
C ALA A 22 -6.28 -9.78 -14.61
N LEU A 23 -6.73 -8.72 -13.94
CA LEU A 23 -7.96 -8.74 -13.15
C LEU A 23 -9.18 -8.98 -14.03
N ALA A 24 -9.26 -8.35 -15.20
CA ALA A 24 -10.35 -8.57 -16.16
C ALA A 24 -10.37 -10.02 -16.68
N ALA A 25 -9.21 -10.61 -16.96
CA ALA A 25 -9.12 -12.02 -17.35
C ALA A 25 -9.65 -12.96 -16.25
N ALA A 26 -9.30 -12.69 -14.99
CA ALA A 26 -9.81 -13.47 -13.87
C ALA A 26 -11.33 -13.32 -13.68
N LEU A 27 -11.87 -12.11 -13.89
CA LEU A 27 -13.32 -11.87 -13.88
C LEU A 27 -14.03 -12.60 -15.02
N ILE A 28 -13.47 -12.61 -16.23
CA ILE A 28 -14.04 -13.37 -17.36
C ILE A 28 -14.07 -14.86 -17.05
N MET A 29 -13.01 -15.39 -16.44
CA MET A 29 -12.97 -16.79 -15.98
C MET A 29 -14.05 -17.07 -14.93
N PHE A 30 -14.27 -16.13 -13.98
CA PHE A 30 -15.34 -16.23 -12.99
C PHE A 30 -16.73 -16.25 -13.65
N TRP A 31 -17.00 -15.32 -14.56
CA TRP A 31 -18.27 -15.27 -15.29
C TRP A 31 -18.48 -16.50 -16.17
N GLY A 32 -17.42 -17.02 -16.79
CA GLY A 32 -17.46 -18.29 -17.52
C GLY A 32 -17.85 -19.46 -16.60
N GLY A 33 -17.22 -19.58 -15.43
CA GLY A 33 -17.60 -20.58 -14.42
C GLY A 33 -19.03 -20.41 -13.92
N LEU A 34 -19.51 -19.17 -13.84
CA LEU A 34 -20.90 -18.88 -13.48
C LEU A 34 -21.88 -19.38 -14.55
N LEU A 35 -21.64 -19.06 -15.83
CA LEU A 35 -22.49 -19.41 -16.97
C LEU A 35 -22.51 -20.92 -17.28
N PHE A 36 -21.37 -21.60 -17.17
CA PHE A 36 -21.24 -23.04 -17.46
C PHE A 36 -21.49 -23.93 -16.24
N GLU A 37 -22.01 -23.36 -15.14
CA GLU A 37 -22.30 -24.09 -13.90
C GLU A 37 -21.13 -24.90 -13.33
N ASN A 38 -19.90 -24.44 -13.57
CA ASN A 38 -18.68 -25.10 -13.11
C ASN A 38 -18.15 -24.47 -11.83
N ASP A 39 -18.49 -25.08 -10.69
CA ASP A 39 -18.09 -24.62 -9.36
C ASP A 39 -16.58 -24.62 -9.14
N MET A 40 -15.85 -25.55 -9.77
CA MET A 40 -14.40 -25.61 -9.68
C MET A 40 -13.74 -24.41 -10.37
N MET A 41 -14.21 -24.03 -11.56
CA MET A 41 -13.71 -22.83 -12.26
C MET A 41 -14.02 -21.55 -11.48
N MET A 42 -15.22 -21.47 -10.89
CA MET A 42 -15.61 -20.33 -10.06
C MET A 42 -14.70 -20.22 -8.82
N ALA A 43 -14.47 -21.31 -8.10
CA ALA A 43 -13.59 -21.32 -6.92
C ALA A 43 -12.14 -20.98 -7.26
N ILE A 44 -11.59 -21.55 -8.35
CA ILE A 44 -10.23 -21.25 -8.81
C ILE A 44 -10.08 -19.77 -9.16
N SER A 45 -11.06 -19.17 -9.82
CA SER A 45 -11.02 -17.76 -10.19
C SER A 45 -11.05 -16.83 -8.97
N ILE A 46 -11.87 -17.13 -7.95
CA ILE A 46 -11.88 -16.38 -6.67
C ILE A 46 -10.52 -16.50 -5.99
N MET A 47 -9.99 -17.72 -5.85
CA MET A 47 -8.69 -17.96 -5.22
C MET A 47 -7.57 -17.21 -5.95
N ALA A 48 -7.57 -17.24 -7.29
CA ALA A 48 -6.62 -16.51 -8.11
C ALA A 48 -6.75 -15.00 -7.94
N MET A 49 -7.97 -14.45 -7.81
CA MET A 49 -8.20 -13.03 -7.57
C MET A 49 -7.76 -12.61 -6.17
N THR A 50 -8.03 -13.41 -5.13
CA THR A 50 -7.61 -13.12 -3.74
C THR A 50 -6.09 -13.13 -3.62
N PHE A 51 -5.44 -14.18 -4.14
CA PHE A 51 -3.98 -14.27 -4.13
C PHE A 51 -3.33 -13.20 -5.04
N GLY A 52 -3.92 -12.96 -6.21
CA GLY A 52 -3.50 -11.90 -7.12
C GLY A 52 -3.60 -10.51 -6.49
N ALA A 53 -4.67 -10.22 -5.74
CA ALA A 53 -4.84 -8.95 -5.03
C ALA A 53 -3.71 -8.73 -4.01
N PHE A 54 -3.33 -9.77 -3.27
CA PHE A 54 -2.19 -9.70 -2.35
C PHE A 54 -0.88 -9.40 -3.08
N LEU A 55 -0.56 -10.12 -4.17
CA LEU A 55 0.65 -9.88 -4.95
C LEU A 55 0.70 -8.49 -5.60
N VAL A 56 -0.45 -8.01 -6.09
CA VAL A 56 -0.58 -6.68 -6.69
C VAL A 56 -0.25 -5.58 -5.68
N LEU A 57 -0.60 -5.75 -4.40
CA LEU A 57 -0.22 -4.81 -3.34
C LEU A 57 1.30 -4.67 -3.20
N PHE A 58 2.03 -5.78 -3.14
CA PHE A 58 3.51 -5.73 -3.12
C PHE A 58 4.09 -5.14 -4.39
N TYR A 59 3.58 -5.58 -5.55
CA TYR A 59 4.06 -5.10 -6.85
C TYR A 59 3.91 -3.58 -6.97
N THR A 60 2.75 -3.02 -6.63
CA THR A 60 2.51 -1.57 -6.71
C THR A 60 3.43 -0.77 -5.78
N GLY A 61 3.72 -1.29 -4.59
CA GLY A 61 4.69 -0.71 -3.66
C GLY A 61 6.11 -0.70 -4.23
N ILE A 62 6.61 -1.86 -4.69
CA ILE A 62 7.95 -2.00 -5.27
C ILE A 62 8.11 -1.13 -6.52
N GLU A 63 7.11 -1.12 -7.40
CA GLU A 63 7.13 -0.33 -8.61
C GLU A 63 7.27 1.17 -8.30
N SER A 64 6.55 1.69 -7.30
CA SER A 64 6.65 3.11 -6.91
C SER A 64 8.08 3.50 -6.52
N ILE A 65 8.77 2.62 -5.79
CA ILE A 65 10.17 2.79 -5.37
C ILE A 65 11.11 2.68 -6.58
N LEU A 66 10.87 1.72 -7.48
CA LEU A 66 11.68 1.54 -8.69
C LEU A 66 11.54 2.72 -9.67
N VAL A 67 10.34 3.27 -9.82
CA VAL A 67 10.11 4.47 -10.64
C VAL A 67 10.90 5.64 -10.06
N LEU A 68 10.91 5.82 -8.73
CA LEU A 68 11.75 6.83 -8.09
C LEU A 68 13.24 6.57 -8.35
N ASN A 69 13.72 5.34 -8.16
CA ASN A 69 15.12 5.00 -8.36
C ASN A 69 15.56 5.19 -9.83
N ARG A 70 14.70 4.87 -10.79
CA ARG A 70 14.95 5.12 -12.22
C ARG A 70 15.03 6.60 -12.50
N ASP A 71 14.15 7.40 -11.91
CA ASP A 71 14.13 8.85 -12.08
C ASP A 71 15.36 9.52 -11.46
N LEU A 72 15.91 8.99 -10.37
CA LEU A 72 17.18 9.47 -9.84
C LEU A 72 18.40 9.05 -10.69
N ARG A 73 18.24 8.07 -11.59
CA ARG A 73 19.34 7.52 -12.41
C ARG A 73 19.40 8.09 -13.82
N THR A 74 18.26 8.45 -14.42
CA THR A 74 18.19 8.82 -15.84
C THR A 74 18.33 10.32 -16.06
N LYS A 75 19.07 10.70 -17.12
CA LYS A 75 19.30 12.11 -17.50
C LYS A 75 18.00 12.88 -17.79
N GLN A 76 16.94 12.20 -18.25
CA GLN A 76 15.63 12.82 -18.49
C GLN A 76 14.93 13.31 -17.22
N SER A 77 15.20 12.70 -16.07
CA SER A 77 14.63 13.14 -14.81
C SER A 77 15.44 14.23 -14.12
N TYR A 78 16.73 14.40 -14.43
CA TYR A 78 17.50 15.60 -14.04
C TYR A 78 16.79 16.89 -14.50
N MET A 79 16.20 16.86 -15.70
CA MET A 79 15.43 17.97 -16.25
C MET A 79 14.16 18.30 -15.43
N LEU A 80 13.63 17.31 -14.69
CA LEU A 80 12.47 17.46 -13.81
C LEU A 80 12.85 18.19 -12.51
N TRP A 81 14.09 18.04 -12.06
CA TRP A 81 14.68 18.74 -10.92
C TRP A 81 15.20 20.14 -11.26
N MET A 82 15.32 20.48 -12.55
CA MET A 82 15.67 21.84 -13.04
C MET A 82 14.44 22.74 -13.24
N LEU A 83 13.22 22.25 -12.99
CA LEU A 83 12.02 23.09 -13.03
C LEU A 83 12.06 24.11 -11.88
N PRO A 84 11.53 25.34 -12.06
CA PRO A 84 11.40 26.33 -10.99
C PRO A 84 10.25 25.94 -10.04
N LYS A 85 10.39 24.76 -9.42
CA LYS A 85 9.48 24.12 -8.47
C LYS A 85 10.33 23.48 -7.38
N SER A 86 9.88 23.57 -6.14
CA SER A 86 10.67 23.04 -5.02
C SER A 86 10.81 21.52 -5.11
N SER A 87 11.95 20.99 -4.67
CA SER A 87 12.20 19.54 -4.57
C SER A 87 11.11 18.83 -3.76
N TRP A 88 10.56 19.50 -2.74
CA TRP A 88 9.43 19.05 -1.94
C TRP A 88 8.14 18.89 -2.74
N GLU A 89 7.86 19.80 -3.67
CA GLU A 89 6.68 19.69 -4.53
C GLU A 89 6.77 18.47 -5.46
N ILE A 90 7.96 18.20 -5.99
CA ILE A 90 8.18 17.06 -6.90
C ILE A 90 8.10 15.74 -6.13
N LEU A 91 8.79 15.65 -5.00
CA LEU A 91 8.83 14.44 -4.18
C LEU A 91 7.47 14.16 -3.52
N GLY A 92 6.80 15.20 -3.02
CA GLY A 92 5.44 15.12 -2.48
C GLY A 92 4.42 14.68 -3.54
N ALA A 93 4.52 15.17 -4.77
CA ALA A 93 3.64 14.73 -5.85
C ALA A 93 3.82 13.23 -6.16
N LYS A 94 5.06 12.71 -6.15
CA LYS A 94 5.32 11.27 -6.31
C LYS A 94 4.72 10.46 -5.19
N PHE A 95 4.91 10.91 -3.95
CA PHE A 95 4.39 10.24 -2.77
C PHE A 95 2.85 10.17 -2.77
N ILE A 96 2.19 11.32 -2.96
CA ILE A 96 0.73 11.41 -3.06
C ILE A 96 0.21 10.58 -4.25
N SER A 97 0.92 10.59 -5.39
CA SER A 97 0.52 9.76 -6.53
C SER A 97 0.58 8.27 -6.21
N ALA A 98 1.62 7.81 -5.51
CA ALA A 98 1.79 6.41 -5.12
C ALA A 98 0.69 5.96 -4.16
N ILE A 99 0.39 6.76 -3.13
CA ILE A 99 -0.73 6.50 -2.20
C ILE A 99 -2.06 6.44 -2.95
N LEU A 100 -2.35 7.44 -3.78
CA LEU A 100 -3.63 7.53 -4.49
C LEU A 100 -3.83 6.35 -5.45
N GLN A 101 -2.77 5.98 -6.17
CA GLN A 101 -2.81 4.85 -7.09
C GLN A 101 -3.00 3.52 -6.36
N MET A 102 -2.35 3.37 -5.21
CA MET A 102 -2.52 2.17 -4.39
C MET A 102 -3.96 2.06 -3.88
N LEU A 103 -4.55 3.15 -3.40
CA LEU A 103 -5.93 3.19 -2.95
C LEU A 103 -6.88 2.75 -4.07
N ILE A 104 -6.67 3.25 -5.29
CA ILE A 104 -7.47 2.85 -6.46
C ILE A 104 -7.30 1.36 -6.79
N VAL A 105 -6.07 0.86 -6.88
CA VAL A 105 -5.80 -0.54 -7.26
C VAL A 105 -6.33 -1.50 -6.20
N PHE A 106 -6.10 -1.21 -4.93
CA PHE A 106 -6.62 -2.01 -3.82
C PHE A 106 -8.15 -1.97 -3.78
N GLY A 107 -8.75 -0.79 -3.93
CA GLY A 107 -10.20 -0.63 -3.98
C GLY A 107 -10.83 -1.45 -5.10
N VAL A 108 -10.28 -1.41 -6.31
CA VAL A 108 -10.81 -2.18 -7.45
C VAL A 108 -10.62 -3.69 -7.25
N CYS A 109 -9.44 -4.14 -6.82
CA CYS A 109 -9.19 -5.56 -6.55
C CYS A 109 -10.07 -6.09 -5.42
N GLY A 110 -10.19 -5.34 -4.32
CA GLY A 110 -11.00 -5.70 -3.16
C GLY A 110 -12.48 -5.78 -3.49
N LEU A 111 -13.00 -4.81 -4.24
CA LEU A 111 -14.39 -4.83 -4.72
C LEU A 111 -14.63 -6.00 -5.67
N ALA A 112 -13.70 -6.29 -6.59
CA ALA A 112 -13.85 -7.40 -7.52
C ALA A 112 -13.91 -8.75 -6.79
N VAL A 113 -13.05 -8.97 -5.78
CA VAL A 113 -13.09 -10.16 -4.93
C VAL A 113 -14.39 -10.21 -4.13
N GLY A 114 -14.76 -9.12 -3.45
CA GLY A 114 -15.97 -9.09 -2.62
C GLY A 114 -17.26 -9.34 -3.40
N VAL A 115 -17.38 -8.78 -4.60
CA VAL A 115 -18.53 -9.00 -5.50
C VAL A 115 -18.54 -10.44 -6.01
N SER A 116 -17.40 -10.97 -6.47
CA SER A 116 -17.35 -12.36 -6.97
C SER A 116 -17.65 -13.39 -5.89
N THR A 117 -17.16 -13.19 -4.66
CA THR A 117 -17.50 -14.06 -3.53
C THR A 117 -18.98 -13.99 -3.17
N ALA A 118 -19.57 -12.78 -3.15
CA ALA A 118 -20.99 -12.61 -2.86
C ALA A 118 -21.89 -13.29 -3.92
N LEU A 119 -21.54 -13.14 -5.20
CA LEU A 119 -22.24 -13.80 -6.30
C LEU A 119 -22.11 -15.33 -6.25
N ALA A 120 -20.92 -15.85 -5.91
CA ALA A 120 -20.71 -17.29 -5.76
C ALA A 120 -21.55 -17.88 -4.62
N VAL A 121 -21.59 -17.21 -3.46
CA VAL A 121 -22.44 -17.62 -2.33
C VAL A 121 -23.91 -17.60 -2.70
N TRP A 122 -24.36 -16.58 -3.43
CA TRP A 122 -25.74 -16.48 -3.90
C TRP A 122 -26.11 -17.68 -4.78
N LYS A 123 -25.25 -18.03 -5.74
CA LYS A 123 -25.48 -19.12 -6.69
C LYS A 123 -25.53 -20.50 -6.03
N VAL A 124 -24.57 -20.81 -5.16
CA VAL A 124 -24.42 -22.16 -4.56
C VAL A 124 -25.51 -22.43 -3.51
N ALA A 125 -25.94 -21.40 -2.79
CA ALA A 125 -26.60 -21.59 -1.50
C ALA A 125 -27.96 -20.86 -1.38
N GLY A 126 -28.32 -20.02 -2.36
CA GLY A 126 -29.52 -19.19 -2.34
C GLY A 126 -29.42 -18.00 -1.38
N PHE A 127 -30.44 -17.12 -1.42
CA PHE A 127 -30.45 -15.88 -0.62
C PHE A 127 -30.40 -16.16 0.90
N GLU A 128 -31.02 -17.25 1.35
CA GLU A 128 -31.07 -17.60 2.78
C GLU A 128 -29.70 -17.90 3.38
N LYS A 129 -28.85 -18.64 2.66
CA LYS A 129 -27.48 -18.94 3.12
C LYS A 129 -26.52 -17.77 2.90
N LEU A 130 -26.78 -16.89 1.94
CA LEU A 130 -26.07 -15.61 1.85
C LEU A 130 -26.39 -14.73 3.07
N ALA A 131 -27.66 -14.64 3.45
CA ALA A 131 -28.08 -13.94 4.66
C ALA A 131 -27.49 -14.59 5.91
N MET A 132 -27.45 -15.92 5.99
CA MET A 132 -26.78 -16.65 7.07
C MET A 132 -25.27 -16.41 7.10
N ALA A 133 -24.58 -16.46 5.96
CA ALA A 133 -23.15 -16.18 5.86
C ALA A 133 -22.83 -14.73 6.25
N VAL A 134 -23.67 -13.76 5.87
CA VAL A 134 -23.55 -12.37 6.33
C VAL A 134 -23.81 -12.27 7.84
N LYS A 135 -24.77 -13.02 8.36
CA LYS A 135 -25.11 -13.04 9.79
C LYS A 135 -24.03 -13.73 10.62
N GLU A 136 -23.37 -14.76 10.08
CA GLU A 136 -22.28 -15.51 10.69
C GLU A 136 -20.96 -14.73 10.61
N PHE A 137 -20.70 -14.05 9.49
CA PHE A 137 -19.65 -13.04 9.39
C PHE A 137 -19.90 -11.96 10.45
N SER A 138 -21.09 -11.36 10.49
CA SER A 138 -21.50 -10.38 11.50
C SER A 138 -21.41 -10.92 12.94
N TRP A 139 -21.77 -12.18 13.18
CA TRP A 139 -21.69 -12.83 14.49
C TRP A 139 -20.24 -13.05 14.93
N LEU A 140 -19.34 -13.46 14.01
CA LEU A 140 -17.89 -13.50 14.24
C LEU A 140 -17.33 -12.10 14.60
N PHE A 141 -17.91 -11.02 14.06
CA PHE A 141 -17.57 -9.64 14.46
C PHE A 141 -18.15 -9.26 15.84
N VAL A 142 -19.38 -9.68 16.15
CA VAL A 142 -20.08 -9.33 17.39
C VAL A 142 -19.52 -10.07 18.60
N GLU A 143 -19.24 -11.37 18.50
CA GLU A 143 -18.66 -12.17 19.60
C GLU A 143 -17.14 -11.99 19.69
N GLY A 144 -16.48 -11.66 18.57
CA GLY A 144 -15.10 -11.17 18.52
C GLY A 144 -14.94 -9.71 18.94
N GLY A 145 -15.97 -9.04 19.47
CA GLY A 145 -15.88 -7.69 20.05
C GLY A 145 -15.46 -6.55 19.09
N LEU A 146 -15.48 -6.76 17.77
CA LEU A 146 -15.07 -5.77 16.77
C LEU A 146 -16.29 -5.02 16.24
N LYS A 147 -16.37 -3.72 16.55
CA LYS A 147 -17.40 -2.84 16.00
C LYS A 147 -17.08 -2.51 14.53
N TRP A 148 -18.09 -2.11 13.76
CA TRP A 148 -17.89 -1.57 12.40
C TRP A 148 -16.87 -0.42 12.36
N THR A 149 -16.81 0.38 13.43
CA THR A 149 -15.78 1.40 13.64
C THR A 149 -14.36 0.82 13.71
N ASP A 150 -14.18 -0.34 14.32
CA ASP A 150 -12.88 -0.99 14.47
C ASP A 150 -12.39 -1.58 13.14
N LEU A 151 -13.31 -2.03 12.28
CA LEU A 151 -13.00 -2.46 10.92
C LEU A 151 -12.48 -1.31 10.04
N VAL A 152 -13.15 -0.16 10.12
CA VAL A 152 -12.70 1.05 9.43
C VAL A 152 -11.35 1.51 9.95
N LEU A 153 -11.15 1.47 11.28
CA LEU A 153 -9.88 1.82 11.91
C LEU A 153 -8.77 0.85 11.52
N LEU A 154 -9.04 -0.46 11.48
CA LEU A 154 -8.11 -1.49 11.02
C LEU A 154 -7.74 -1.30 9.55
N ALA A 155 -8.71 -1.00 8.68
CA ALA A 155 -8.44 -0.69 7.28
C ALA A 155 -7.57 0.57 7.12
N LEU A 156 -7.82 1.60 7.94
CA LEU A 156 -7.04 2.83 7.97
C LEU A 156 -5.61 2.58 8.47
N VAL A 157 -5.45 1.78 9.52
CA VAL A 157 -4.15 1.37 10.06
C VAL A 157 -3.35 0.56 9.04
N LEU A 158 -3.96 -0.44 8.40
CA LEU A 158 -3.32 -1.22 7.34
C LEU A 158 -2.84 -0.32 6.20
N PHE A 159 -3.68 0.65 5.81
CA PHE A 159 -3.32 1.66 4.82
C PHE A 159 -2.15 2.55 5.29
N LEU A 160 -2.14 2.99 6.54
CA LEU A 160 -1.04 3.77 7.13
C LEU A 160 0.26 2.98 7.17
N CYS A 161 0.27 1.76 7.70
CA CYS A 161 1.45 0.89 7.75
C CYS A 161 2.05 0.70 6.35
N TRP A 162 1.21 0.46 5.35
CA TRP A 162 1.69 0.28 3.99
C TRP A 162 2.21 1.58 3.36
N SER A 163 1.56 2.72 3.63
CA SER A 163 2.05 4.03 3.20
C SER A 163 3.44 4.34 3.77
N LEU A 164 3.68 3.94 5.03
CA LEU A 164 4.95 4.10 5.73
C LEU A 164 6.04 3.22 5.11
N VAL A 165 5.71 1.98 4.75
CA VAL A 165 6.61 1.10 3.97
C VAL A 165 7.08 1.80 2.69
N ILE A 166 6.18 2.44 1.95
CA ILE A 166 6.55 3.19 0.73
C ILE A 166 7.43 4.40 1.08
N MET A 167 7.10 5.17 2.12
CA MET A 167 7.91 6.31 2.56
C MET A 167 9.33 5.90 2.92
N VAL A 168 9.48 4.81 3.69
CA VAL A 168 10.78 4.27 4.08
C VAL A 168 11.55 3.79 2.85
N GLY A 169 10.86 3.14 1.89
CA GLY A 169 11.44 2.78 0.60
C GLY A 169 11.99 3.98 -0.17
N PHE A 170 11.25 5.09 -0.18
CA PHE A 170 11.67 6.32 -0.85
C PHE A 170 12.89 6.91 -0.15
N LEU A 171 12.87 7.01 1.19
CA LEU A 171 13.99 7.50 1.98
C LEU A 171 15.25 6.64 1.77
N ALA A 172 15.12 5.33 1.78
CA ALA A 172 16.21 4.39 1.56
C ALA A 172 16.85 4.56 0.17
N VAL A 173 16.03 4.74 -0.87
CA VAL A 173 16.51 5.00 -2.25
C VAL A 173 17.22 6.34 -2.34
N ILE A 174 16.69 7.40 -1.72
CA ILE A 174 17.31 8.73 -1.71
C ILE A 174 18.67 8.67 -1.02
N ILE A 175 18.74 8.11 0.20
CA ILE A 175 20.00 7.97 0.94
C ILE A 175 21.00 7.17 0.12
N SER A 176 20.60 6.02 -0.43
CA SER A 176 21.50 5.20 -1.23
C SER A 176 22.09 5.95 -2.42
N ARG A 177 21.28 6.75 -3.10
CA ARG A 177 21.74 7.58 -4.22
C ARG A 177 22.64 8.74 -3.80
N THR A 178 22.42 9.30 -2.60
CA THR A 178 23.32 10.33 -2.07
C THR A 178 24.67 9.78 -1.60
N LEU A 179 24.74 8.52 -1.16
CA LEU A 179 25.98 7.87 -0.73
C LEU A 179 26.76 7.27 -1.91
N LEU A 180 26.06 6.70 -2.89
CA LEU A 180 26.65 5.99 -4.03
C LEU A 180 26.23 6.63 -5.37
N VAL A 181 26.67 7.87 -5.59
CA VAL A 181 26.28 8.74 -6.72
C VAL A 181 26.45 8.07 -8.11
N LYS A 182 27.45 7.20 -8.29
CA LYS A 182 27.75 6.54 -9.58
C LYS A 182 27.79 5.01 -9.54
N SER A 183 27.53 4.37 -8.40
CA SER A 183 27.72 2.91 -8.29
C SER A 183 26.49 2.13 -8.76
N ARG A 184 26.75 1.07 -9.54
CA ARG A 184 25.79 0.02 -9.90
C ARG A 184 25.19 -0.70 -8.68
N PHE A 185 25.87 -0.65 -7.53
CA PHE A 185 25.42 -1.28 -6.28
C PHE A 185 24.44 -0.43 -5.45
N ALA A 186 24.13 0.81 -5.87
CA ALA A 186 23.18 1.66 -5.15
C ALA A 186 21.77 1.02 -5.02
N GLY A 187 21.36 0.17 -5.97
CA GLY A 187 20.11 -0.58 -5.82
C GLY A 187 20.12 -1.55 -4.64
N PHE A 188 21.19 -2.33 -4.49
CA PHE A 188 21.36 -3.28 -3.39
C PHE A 188 21.46 -2.57 -2.04
N LEU A 189 22.22 -1.48 -1.96
CA LEU A 189 22.34 -0.69 -0.74
C LEU A 189 21.01 -0.07 -0.31
N ALA A 190 20.14 0.31 -1.25
CA ALA A 190 18.79 0.79 -0.92
C ALA A 190 17.92 -0.29 -0.26
N VAL A 191 18.05 -1.55 -0.69
CA VAL A 191 17.33 -2.69 -0.06
C VAL A 191 17.85 -2.93 1.35
N VAL A 192 19.18 -2.92 1.55
CA VAL A 192 19.77 -3.07 2.89
C VAL A 192 19.34 -1.94 3.82
N LEU A 193 19.39 -0.68 3.35
CA LEU A 193 18.93 0.48 4.11
C LEU A 193 17.44 0.38 4.45
N PHE A 194 16.61 -0.09 3.52
CA PHE A 194 15.18 -0.26 3.76
C PHE A 194 14.91 -1.16 4.98
N PHE A 195 15.59 -2.30 5.09
CA PHE A 195 15.46 -3.18 6.26
C PHE A 195 16.02 -2.52 7.54
N ILE A 196 17.18 -1.87 7.46
CA ILE A 196 17.79 -1.18 8.62
C ILE A 196 16.85 -0.10 9.16
N ILE A 197 16.27 0.73 8.29
CA ILE A 197 15.36 1.81 8.70
C ILE A 197 14.08 1.23 9.32
N ASN A 198 13.52 0.16 8.76
CA ASN A 198 12.35 -0.51 9.36
C ASN A 198 12.68 -1.08 10.75
N ILE A 199 13.83 -1.74 10.91
CA ILE A 199 14.28 -2.25 12.22
C ILE A 199 14.43 -1.11 13.23
N VAL A 200 14.98 0.04 12.81
CA VAL A 200 15.12 1.22 13.68
C VAL A 200 13.76 1.78 14.08
N ILE A 201 12.80 1.86 13.16
CA ILE A 201 11.43 2.30 13.45
C ILE A 201 10.76 1.36 14.44
N GLU A 202 10.87 0.04 14.24
CA GLU A 202 10.31 -0.95 15.17
C GLU A 202 10.98 -0.89 16.56
N GLN A 203 12.29 -0.69 16.62
CA GLN A 203 12.98 -0.51 17.90
C GLN A 203 12.57 0.79 18.61
N LEU A 204 12.37 1.89 17.88
CA LEU A 204 11.84 3.14 18.42
C LEU A 204 10.43 2.94 18.99
N TYR A 205 9.58 2.21 18.28
CA TYR A 205 8.24 1.84 18.75
C TYR A 205 8.30 1.01 20.03
N ALA A 206 9.15 -0.03 20.07
CA ALA A 206 9.36 -0.86 21.24
C ALA A 206 9.93 -0.08 22.43
N ALA A 207 10.79 0.91 22.19
CA ALA A 207 11.34 1.78 23.22
C ALA A 207 10.29 2.72 23.83
N ILE A 208 9.35 3.23 23.02
CA ILE A 208 8.25 4.07 23.47
C ILE A 208 7.27 3.25 24.31
N ASN A 209 6.94 2.03 23.88
CA ASN A 209 6.05 1.14 24.63
C ASN A 209 6.69 0.57 25.90
N ARG A 210 7.99 0.75 26.11
CA ARG A 210 8.67 0.37 27.36
C ARG A 210 8.53 1.42 28.47
N PHE A 211 8.02 2.62 28.18
CA PHE A 211 7.77 3.64 29.20
C PHE A 211 6.50 3.32 30.00
N PRO A 212 6.59 3.20 31.34
CA PRO A 212 5.46 2.85 32.18
C PRO A 212 4.41 3.97 32.15
N GLY A 213 3.22 3.66 31.61
CA GLY A 213 2.09 4.60 31.47
C GLY A 213 1.40 4.58 30.10
N LEU A 214 2.06 4.06 29.06
CA LEU A 214 1.46 3.86 27.73
C LEU A 214 0.78 2.49 27.58
N ASP A 215 1.18 1.50 28.38
CA ASP A 215 0.60 0.15 28.43
C ASP A 215 -0.90 0.13 28.79
N SER A 216 -1.38 1.14 29.54
CA SER A 216 -2.80 1.26 29.94
C SER A 216 -3.69 1.88 28.87
N LEU A 217 -3.11 2.48 27.81
CA LEU A 217 -3.84 3.02 26.66
C LEU A 217 -3.72 2.12 25.43
N SER A 218 -2.82 1.14 25.44
CA SER A 218 -2.54 0.21 24.34
C SER A 218 -3.55 -0.94 24.21
N GLY A 219 -4.76 -0.83 24.77
CA GLY A 219 -5.65 -1.97 24.92
C GLY A 219 -7.15 -1.66 24.92
N ILE A 220 -7.66 -0.93 23.93
CA ILE A 220 -9.11 -0.80 23.72
C ILE A 220 -9.44 -1.27 22.30
N GLY A 221 -9.63 -2.57 22.14
CA GLY A 221 -10.07 -3.21 20.90
C GLY A 221 -9.45 -4.59 20.73
N VAL A 222 -10.23 -5.53 20.20
CA VAL A 222 -9.86 -6.96 20.06
C VAL A 222 -8.68 -7.19 19.09
N THR A 223 -8.17 -6.14 18.44
CA THR A 223 -6.97 -6.16 17.59
C THR A 223 -5.67 -5.87 18.32
N GLY A 224 -5.69 -5.34 19.55
CA GLY A 224 -4.47 -4.93 20.26
C GLY A 224 -3.79 -3.67 19.69
N TRP A 225 -4.47 -2.91 18.83
CA TRP A 225 -4.00 -1.62 18.29
C TRP A 225 -4.68 -0.46 19.01
N SER A 226 -3.89 0.51 19.43
CA SER A 226 -4.36 1.70 20.10
C SER A 226 -4.29 2.96 19.25
N ILE A 227 -5.02 3.98 19.68
CA ILE A 227 -4.95 5.33 19.09
C ILE A 227 -3.52 5.86 19.16
N VAL A 228 -2.79 5.52 20.23
CA VAL A 228 -1.39 5.89 20.43
C VAL A 228 -0.50 5.31 19.33
N ASP A 229 -0.70 4.05 18.95
CA ASP A 229 0.06 3.38 17.90
C ASP A 229 -0.19 4.04 16.54
N THR A 230 -1.45 4.39 16.29
CA THR A 230 -1.84 5.11 15.07
C THR A 230 -1.16 6.47 15.00
N ILE A 231 -1.14 7.22 16.11
CA ILE A 231 -0.46 8.52 16.21
C ILE A 231 1.05 8.37 16.00
N TYR A 232 1.66 7.35 16.58
CA TYR A 232 3.08 7.07 16.42
C TYR A 232 3.45 6.88 14.94
N TYR A 233 2.72 6.03 14.21
CA TYR A 233 2.99 5.80 12.79
C TYR A 233 2.75 7.06 11.93
N ILE A 234 1.78 7.91 12.29
CA ILE A 234 1.58 9.20 11.62
C ILE A 234 2.78 10.13 11.84
N ILE A 235 3.30 10.21 13.07
CA ILE A 235 4.48 11.03 13.40
C ILE A 235 5.71 10.50 12.65
N VAL A 236 5.96 9.20 12.67
CA VAL A 236 7.07 8.59 11.95
C VAL A 236 6.95 8.86 10.45
N ALA A 237 5.75 8.73 9.87
CA ALA A 237 5.49 9.07 8.49
C ALA A 237 5.85 10.53 8.17
N ALA A 238 5.43 11.48 9.02
CA ALA A 238 5.78 12.89 8.86
C ALA A 238 7.29 13.14 8.95
N VAL A 239 7.99 12.48 9.87
CA VAL A 239 9.44 12.59 10.04
C VAL A 239 10.18 12.01 8.84
N VAL A 240 9.82 10.80 8.38
CA VAL A 240 10.43 10.14 7.22
C VAL A 240 10.19 10.96 5.95
N PHE A 241 9.00 11.53 5.78
CA PHE A 241 8.70 12.44 4.69
C PHE A 241 9.55 13.72 4.77
N GLY A 242 9.67 14.31 5.96
CA GLY A 242 10.49 15.49 6.21
C GLY A 242 11.97 15.26 5.90
N LEU A 243 12.54 14.15 6.38
CA LEU A 243 13.92 13.76 6.11
C LEU A 243 14.16 13.52 4.62
N SER A 244 13.20 12.88 3.94
CA SER A 244 13.27 12.65 2.49
C SER A 244 13.28 13.97 1.71
N GLY A 245 12.45 14.94 2.10
CA GLY A 245 12.40 16.27 1.50
C GLY A 245 13.68 17.08 1.73
N LEU A 246 14.20 17.10 2.97
CA LEU A 246 15.44 17.81 3.32
C LEU A 246 16.66 17.25 2.59
N LEU A 247 16.77 15.93 2.48
CA LEU A 247 17.86 15.28 1.75
C LEU A 247 17.77 15.55 0.24
N ALA A 248 16.55 15.59 -0.30
CA ALA A 248 16.34 15.92 -1.71
C ALA A 248 16.70 17.38 -2.00
N GLU A 249 16.35 18.32 -1.12
CA GLU A 249 16.72 19.72 -1.28
C GLU A 249 18.24 19.92 -1.19
N LYS A 250 18.90 19.38 -0.16
CA LYS A 250 20.35 19.62 0.03
C LYS A 250 21.26 18.93 -0.98
N LYS A 251 20.82 17.83 -1.62
CA LYS A 251 21.70 16.99 -2.45
C LYS A 251 21.21 16.74 -3.89
N LEU A 252 19.94 17.07 -4.21
CA LEU A 252 19.41 16.94 -5.58
C LEU A 252 19.13 18.29 -6.26
N SER A 253 19.05 19.42 -5.54
CA SER A 253 19.05 20.73 -6.20
C SER A 253 20.49 21.16 -6.50
N VAL A 254 20.91 20.91 -7.74
CA VAL A 254 22.03 21.63 -8.37
C VAL A 254 21.43 22.60 -9.38
#